data_AF-A0A936B579-F1
#
_entry.id   AF-A0A936B579-F1
#
_cell.length_a   1.000
_cell.length_b   1.000
_cell.length_c   1.000
_cell.angle_alpha   90.00
_cell.angle_beta   90.00
_cell.angle_gamma   90.00
#
_symmetry.space_group_name_H-M   'P 1'
#
loop_
_entity.id
_entity.type
_entity.pdbx_description
1 polymer ?
#
loop_
_entity_poly.entity_id
_entity_poly.type
_entity_poly.pdbx_seq_one_letter_code
_entity_poly.pdbx_strand_id
1 'polypeptide(L)' 'MNKLFSFTAGLICGAVVGAVTALLTTPASGAEMTAEAKRRWEEAIAEGKRAQAETVSRLEQEYNQLRTKAE' A
#
# COMPACT_ATOMS: atom_id res chain seq x y z
N MET A 1 22.16 -29.09 -34.03
CA MET A 1 22.39 -28.58 -32.67
C MET A 1 22.74 -27.08 -32.62
N ASN A 2 23.48 -26.53 -33.59
CA ASN A 2 23.91 -25.12 -33.55
C ASN A 2 22.77 -24.08 -33.55
N LYS A 3 21.62 -24.38 -34.17
CA LYS A 3 20.44 -23.49 -34.20
C LYS A 3 19.78 -23.30 -32.83
N LEU A 4 19.75 -24.37 -32.02
CA LEU A 4 19.23 -24.31 -30.66
C LEU A 4 20.19 -23.49 -29.78
N PHE A 5 21.49 -23.69 -29.96
CA PHE A 5 22.51 -22.93 -29.23
C PHE A 5 22.46 -21.43 -29.56
N SER A 6 22.33 -21.06 -30.84
CA SER A 6 22.17 -19.66 -31.24
C SER A 6 20.88 -19.04 -30.73
N PHE A 7 19.80 -19.83 -30.64
CA PHE A 7 18.54 -19.38 -30.06
C PHE A 7 18.65 -19.11 -28.56
N THR A 8 19.26 -20.02 -27.80
CA THR A 8 19.48 -19.86 -26.36
C THR A 8 20.38 -18.66 -26.07
N ALA A 9 21.44 -18.44 -26.86
CA ALA A 9 22.28 -17.26 -26.74
C ALA A 9 21.50 -15.96 -26.99
N GLY A 10 20.63 -15.94 -28.00
CA GLY A 10 19.74 -14.81 -28.26
C GLY A 10 18.74 -14.55 -27.14
N LEU A 11 18.16 -15.62 -26.56
CA LEU A 11 17.24 -15.52 -25.43
C LEU A 11 17.91 -14.91 -24.19
N ILE A 12 19.12 -15.36 -23.86
CA ILE A 12 19.88 -14.83 -22.72
C ILE A 12 20.19 -13.36 -22.94
N CYS A 13 20.66 -13.00 -24.14
CA CYS A 13 20.98 -11.61 -24.48
C CYS A 13 19.73 -10.71 -24.40
N GLY A 14 18.60 -11.18 -24.95
CA GLY A 14 17.32 -10.49 -24.85
C GLY A 14 16.81 -10.33 -23.42
N ALA A 15 16.96 -11.37 -22.59
CA ALA A 15 16.56 -11.32 -21.18
C ALA A 15 17.38 -10.29 -20.39
N VAL A 16 18.70 -10.21 -20.64
CA VAL A 16 19.57 -9.22 -20.00
C VAL A 16 19.18 -7.80 -20.42
N VAL A 17 19.04 -7.55 -21.72
CA VAL A 17 18.65 -6.22 -22.23
C VAL A 17 17.26 -5.83 -21.72
N GLY A 18 16.31 -6.78 -21.72
CA GLY A 18 14.96 -6.57 -21.18
C GLY A 18 14.95 -6.25 -19.69
N ALA A 19 15.74 -6.97 -18.88
CA ALA A 19 15.88 -6.70 -17.46
C ALA A 19 16.50 -5.32 -17.19
N VAL A 20 17.56 -4.95 -17.91
CA VAL A 20 18.17 -3.62 -17.80
C VAL A 20 17.19 -2.52 -18.20
N THR A 21 16.44 -2.72 -19.29
CA THR A 21 15.41 -1.78 -19.74
C THR A 21 14.34 -1.64 -18.68
N ALA A 22 13.82 -2.76 -18.16
CA ALA A 22 12.85 -2.76 -17.08
C ALA A 22 13.38 -2.03 -15.85
N LEU A 23 14.65 -2.22 -15.44
CA LEU A 23 15.22 -1.50 -14.30
C LEU A 23 15.36 0.00 -14.54
N LEU A 24 15.67 0.42 -15.78
CA LEU A 24 15.82 1.84 -16.14
C LEU A 24 14.48 2.55 -16.34
N THR A 25 13.47 1.84 -16.85
CA THR A 25 12.14 2.41 -17.14
C THR A 25 11.13 2.14 -16.05
N THR A 26 11.37 1.16 -15.17
CA THR A 26 10.59 1.01 -13.95
C THR A 26 10.86 2.24 -13.12
N PRO A 27 9.82 3.00 -12.73
CA PRO A 27 10.02 4.12 -11.83
C PRO A 27 10.73 3.60 -10.59
N ALA A 28 11.93 4.12 -10.34
CA ALA A 28 12.67 3.83 -9.11
C ALA A 28 11.71 3.99 -7.93
N SER A 29 11.68 3.00 -7.04
CA SER A 29 10.86 2.91 -5.82
C SER A 29 9.57 2.05 -5.82
N GLY A 30 9.55 0.85 -6.41
CA GLY A 30 8.49 -0.12 -6.09
C GLY A 30 8.37 -0.41 -4.58
N ALA A 31 9.49 -0.44 -3.84
CA ALA A 31 9.48 -0.65 -2.39
C ALA A 31 9.29 0.65 -1.58
N GLU A 32 9.99 1.72 -1.95
CA GLU A 32 9.94 3.01 -1.22
C GLU A 32 8.63 3.79 -1.50
N MET A 33 8.08 3.75 -2.72
CA MET A 33 6.78 4.34 -3.04
C MET A 33 5.63 3.58 -2.37
N THR A 34 5.75 2.25 -2.25
CA THR A 34 4.81 1.45 -1.47
C THR A 34 4.90 1.77 0.02
N ALA A 35 6.11 1.99 0.55
CA ALA A 35 6.30 2.37 1.95
C ALA A 35 5.69 3.74 2.27
N GLU A 36 5.92 4.74 1.41
CA GLU A 36 5.33 6.08 1.57
C GLU A 36 3.80 6.05 1.39
N ALA A 37 3.29 5.33 0.38
CA ALA A 37 1.85 5.16 0.18
C ALA A 37 1.19 4.47 1.37
N LYS A 38 1.83 3.44 1.94
CA LYS A 38 1.35 2.74 3.12
C LYS A 38 1.35 3.65 4.35
N ARG A 39 2.40 4.46 4.55
CA ARG A 39 2.46 5.45 5.64
C ARG A 39 1.32 6.45 5.55
N ARG A 40 1.10 7.03 4.37
CA ARG A 40 0.01 8.01 4.15
C ARG A 40 -1.38 7.39 4.32
N TRP A 41 -1.54 6.11 3.96
CA TRP A 41 -2.79 5.39 4.14
C TRP A 41 -3.07 5.08 5.61
N GLU A 42 -2.05 4.66 6.37
CA GLU A 42 -2.16 4.43 7.82
C GLU A 42 -2.47 5.71 8.58
N GLU A 43 -1.84 6.85 8.21
CA GLU A 43 -2.17 8.17 8.76
C GLU A 43 -3.63 8.56 8.50
N ALA A 44 -4.12 8.36 7.28
CA ALA A 44 -5.51 8.66 6.93
C ALA A 44 -6.52 7.81 7.72
N ILE A 45 -6.25 6.52 7.92
CA ILE A 45 -7.11 5.64 8.73
C ILE A 45 -7.05 6.01 10.22
N ALA A 46 -5.86 6.35 10.73
CA ALA A 46 -5.69 6.73 12.13
C ALA A 46 -6.49 7.99 12.47
N GLU A 47 -6.49 8.98 11.58
CA GLU A 47 -7.29 10.19 11.75
C GLU A 47 -8.80 9.90 11.73
N GLY A 48 -9.25 9.05 10.80
CA GLY A 48 -10.66 8.62 10.75
C GLY A 48 -11.10 7.88 12.02
N LYS A 49 -10.24 7.01 12.58
CA LYS A 49 -10.54 6.30 13.83
C LYS A 49 -10.63 7.24 15.04
N ARG A 50 -9.81 8.30 15.08
CA ARG A 50 -9.88 9.31 16.16
C ARG A 50 -11.21 10.05 16.14
N ALA A 51 -11.64 10.51 14.96
CA ALA A 51 -12.94 11.16 14.81
C ALA A 51 -14.12 10.24 15.20
N GLN A 52 -14.02 8.95 14.85
CA GLN A 52 -15.02 7.96 15.26
C GLN A 52 -15.06 7.76 16.78
N ALA A 53 -13.89 7.61 17.42
CA ALA A 53 -13.80 7.39 18.86
C ALA A 53 -14.37 8.58 19.67
N GLU A 54 -14.13 9.80 19.21
CA GLU A 54 -14.70 11.00 19.83
C GLU A 54 -16.22 11.04 19.73
N THR A 55 -16.76 10.64 18.57
CA THR A 55 -18.21 10.56 18.35
C THR A 55 -18.85 9.49 19.22
N VAL A 56 -18.22 8.32 19.35
CA VAL A 56 -18.71 7.22 20.20
C VAL A 56 -18.73 7.62 21.67
N SER A 57 -17.65 8.25 22.16
CA SER A 57 -17.55 8.75 23.53
C SER A 57 -18.66 9.77 23.85
N ARG A 58 -18.94 10.69 22.92
CA ARG A 58 -20.05 11.65 23.06
C ARG A 58 -21.41 10.96 23.16
N LEU A 59 -21.66 9.98 22.29
CA LEU A 59 -22.92 9.24 22.28
C LEU A 59 -23.12 8.41 23.56
N GLU A 60 -22.06 7.82 24.10
CA GLU A 60 -22.10 7.11 25.38
C GLU A 60 -22.43 8.03 26.55
N GLN A 61 -21.87 9.25 26.56
CA GLN A 61 -22.20 10.25 27.57
C GLN A 61 -23.66 10.68 27.50
N GLU A 62 -24.17 10.96 26.29
CA GLU A 62 -25.57 11.31 26.07
C GLU A 62 -26.52 10.16 26.47
N TYR A 63 -26.20 8.93 26.09
CA TYR A 63 -26.97 7.75 26.46
C TYR A 63 -27.04 7.56 27.98
N ASN A 64 -25.90 7.67 28.67
CA ASN A 64 -25.86 7.55 30.13
C ASN A 64 -26.66 8.66 30.81
N GLN A 65 -26.58 9.91 30.34
CA GLN A 65 -27.36 11.03 30.89
C GLN A 65 -28.87 10.85 30.70
N LEU A 66 -29.30 10.29 29.57
CA LEU A 66 -30.70 9.97 29.33
C LEU A 66 -31.17 8.82 30.22
N ARG A 67 -30.32 7.81 30.43
CA ARG A 67 -30.61 6.67 31.31
C ARG A 67 -30.82 7.11 32.76
N THR A 68 -29.93 7.93 33.33
CA THR A 68 -30.08 8.41 34.72
C THR A 68 -31.24 9.39 34.92
N LYS A 69 -31.78 10.01 33.87
CA LYS A 69 -33.00 10.84 33.96
C LYS A 69 -34.29 10.04 33.87
N ALA A 70 -34.23 8.80 33.39
CA ALA A 70 -35.37 7.92 33.23
C ALA A 70 -35.63 7.03 34.47
N GLU A 71 -34.66 6.95 35.39
CA GLU A 71 -34.79 6.40 36.75
C GLU A 71 -35.23 7.48 37.74
#